data_AF-A0A443HTN7-F1
#
_entry.id   AF-A0A443HTN7-F1
#
_cell.length_a   1.000
_cell.length_b   1.000
_cell.length_c   1.000
_cell.angle_alpha   90.00
_cell.angle_beta   90.00
_cell.angle_gamma   90.00
#
_symmetry.space_group_name_H-M   'P 1'
#
loop_
_entity.id
_entity.type
_entity.pdbx_description
1 polymer ?
#
loop_
_entity_poly.entity_id
_entity_poly.type
_entity_poly.pdbx_seq_one_letter_code
_entity_poly.pdbx_strand_id
1 'polypeptide(L)'
;MAAEENRESEIMRVDMPTWDRYDKLWCLRALWDPAEYQSFRESQLKIPRDIMARWPNWPEAIQDNQERIDWILMHTPDGPTYVNFWTSSLSSSGALQRHSGTIVPPSQYNWRNNHSIRRSDIAIPLSSVPETEPTGLSRLAYHCIETLKHILEHHSMLADSQKVNILAALEAYRSGRLDPKPGDVTYWYAGVLKEDPGPQGSQSYAEAMDRWGQEHGETTLWIEPVYIISILIDLLFSFFTPSVAVVPTSCQSRVGEFESD
;
A
#
# COMPACT_ATOMS: atom_id res chain seq x y z
N MET A 1 12.59 10.33 42.71
CA MET A 1 12.87 11.06 41.46
C MET A 1 13.90 10.28 40.66
N ALA A 2 13.65 10.16 39.36
CA ALA A 2 14.54 9.68 38.29
C ALA A 2 14.78 8.15 38.18
N ALA A 3 13.82 7.45 37.55
CA ALA A 3 14.05 6.15 36.90
C ALA A 3 13.17 5.99 35.65
N GLU A 4 12.97 7.07 34.88
CA GLU A 4 11.92 7.11 33.84
C GLU A 4 12.36 7.61 32.45
N GLU A 5 13.65 7.71 32.16
CA GLU A 5 14.11 8.13 30.82
C GLU A 5 15.25 7.24 30.34
N ASN A 6 14.92 6.03 29.87
CA ASN A 6 15.66 5.43 28.76
C ASN A 6 14.88 4.28 28.09
N ARG A 7 13.59 4.51 27.78
CA ARG A 7 12.95 3.78 26.68
C ARG A 7 13.39 4.46 25.39
N GLU A 8 14.68 4.36 25.06
CA GLU A 8 15.08 4.46 23.66
C GLU A 8 14.22 3.40 22.96
N SER A 9 13.26 3.88 22.18
CA SER A 9 12.40 3.08 21.33
C SER A 9 13.28 2.03 20.68
N GLU A 10 12.94 0.76 20.85
CA GLU A 10 13.64 -0.34 20.20
C GLU A 10 13.44 -0.14 18.69
N ILE A 11 14.32 0.65 18.07
CA ILE A 11 14.27 0.96 16.66
C ILE A 11 14.53 -0.35 15.96
N MET A 12 13.48 -0.94 15.42
CA MET A 12 13.59 -2.14 14.60
C MET A 12 14.49 -1.84 13.40
N ARG A 13 15.53 -2.64 13.23
CA ARG A 13 16.49 -2.52 12.12
C ARG A 13 16.48 -3.82 11.32
N VAL A 14 16.52 -3.70 10.00
CA VAL A 14 16.81 -4.82 9.09
C VAL A 14 18.33 -4.88 8.92
N ASP A 15 18.92 -6.07 9.00
CA ASP A 15 20.35 -6.25 8.73
C ASP A 15 20.65 -6.02 7.24
N MET A 16 21.86 -5.55 6.93
CA MET A 16 22.26 -5.22 5.56
C MET A 16 22.12 -6.41 4.58
N PRO A 17 22.51 -7.66 4.94
CA PRO A 17 22.25 -8.81 4.08
C PRO A 17 20.77 -9.01 3.73
N THR A 18 19.86 -8.94 4.70
CA THR A 18 18.41 -9.03 4.46
C THR A 18 17.94 -7.87 3.60
N TRP A 19 18.39 -6.65 3.90
CA TRP A 19 18.09 -5.47 3.10
C TRP A 19 18.50 -5.70 1.65
N ASP A 20 19.73 -6.13 1.38
CA ASP A 20 20.29 -6.31 0.04
C ASP A 20 19.72 -7.50 -0.73
N ARG A 21 19.24 -8.52 -0.03
CA ARG A 21 18.64 -9.70 -0.64
C ARG A 21 17.22 -9.47 -1.13
N TYR A 22 16.41 -8.73 -0.37
CA TYR A 22 14.98 -8.61 -0.63
C TYR A 22 14.62 -7.26 -1.23
N ASP A 23 13.40 -7.19 -1.75
CA ASP A 23 12.83 -5.92 -2.16
C ASP A 23 12.72 -4.99 -0.93
N LYS A 24 13.26 -3.78 -1.07
CA LYS A 24 13.37 -2.81 0.03
C LYS A 24 12.00 -2.42 0.58
N LEU A 25 10.96 -2.39 -0.26
CA LEU A 25 9.60 -2.06 0.18
C LEU A 25 9.05 -3.14 1.10
N TRP A 26 9.30 -4.41 0.79
CA TRP A 26 8.88 -5.51 1.65
C TRP A 26 9.68 -5.55 2.96
N CYS A 27 10.97 -5.18 2.94
CA CYS A 27 11.74 -4.96 4.17
C CYS A 27 11.16 -3.83 5.03
N LEU A 28 10.82 -2.69 4.43
CA LEU A 28 10.21 -1.56 5.15
C LEU A 28 8.83 -1.91 5.71
N ARG A 29 8.01 -2.64 4.96
CA ARG A 29 6.69 -3.08 5.42
C ARG A 29 6.80 -4.03 6.62
N ALA A 30 7.76 -4.96 6.55
CA ALA A 30 8.06 -5.88 7.66
C ALA A 30 8.55 -5.16 8.92
N LEU A 31 9.15 -3.97 8.79
CA LEU A 31 9.55 -3.12 9.91
C LEU A 31 8.41 -2.24 10.46
N TRP A 32 7.52 -1.77 9.60
CA TRP A 32 6.47 -0.82 9.97
C TRP A 32 5.40 -1.43 10.86
N ASP A 33 4.86 -2.58 10.45
CA ASP A 33 3.94 -3.39 11.25
C ASP A 33 4.27 -4.87 11.02
N PRO A 34 5.16 -5.45 11.84
CA PRO A 34 5.58 -6.83 11.68
C PRO A 34 4.44 -7.84 11.81
N ALA A 35 3.45 -7.55 12.66
CA ALA A 35 2.34 -8.45 12.90
C ALA A 35 1.37 -8.45 11.71
N GLU A 36 1.02 -7.27 11.20
CA GLU A 36 0.21 -7.13 9.98
C GLU A 36 0.96 -7.75 8.79
N TYR A 37 2.25 -7.45 8.62
CA TYR A 37 3.08 -8.00 7.56
C TYR A 37 3.10 -9.53 7.58
N GLN A 38 3.32 -10.12 8.75
CA GLN A 38 3.38 -11.58 8.90
C GLN A 38 2.03 -12.22 8.55
N SER A 39 0.93 -11.65 9.06
CA SER A 39 -0.43 -12.10 8.75
C SER A 39 -0.72 -12.02 7.24
N PHE A 40 -0.35 -10.91 6.60
CA PHE A 40 -0.47 -10.73 5.16
C PHE A 40 0.33 -11.79 4.40
N ARG A 41 1.61 -11.97 4.73
CA ARG A 41 2.50 -12.92 4.05
C ARG A 41 2.01 -14.35 4.18
N GLU A 42 1.59 -14.75 5.39
CA GLU A 42 1.01 -16.07 5.64
C GLU A 42 -0.27 -16.28 4.83
N SER A 43 -1.14 -15.27 4.77
CA SER A 43 -2.35 -15.31 3.94
C SER A 43 -2.02 -15.48 2.45
N GLN A 44 -1.06 -14.72 1.93
CA GLN A 44 -0.62 -14.81 0.53
C GLN A 44 0.02 -16.16 0.19
N LEU A 45 0.69 -16.81 1.15
CA LEU A 45 1.25 -18.15 0.97
C LEU A 45 0.21 -19.27 1.16
N LYS A 46 -0.78 -19.06 2.03
CA LYS A 46 -1.80 -20.06 2.34
C LYS A 46 -2.71 -20.34 1.15
N ILE A 47 -3.20 -19.28 0.49
CA ILE A 47 -4.11 -19.41 -0.66
C ILE A 47 -3.54 -20.35 -1.75
N PRO A 48 -2.33 -20.13 -2.31
CA PRO A 48 -1.79 -21.00 -3.35
C PRO A 48 -1.55 -22.43 -2.84
N ARG A 49 -1.10 -22.61 -1.59
CA ARG A 49 -0.93 -23.93 -0.98
C ARG A 49 -2.25 -24.70 -0.87
N ASP A 50 -3.31 -24.04 -0.44
CA ASP A 50 -4.64 -24.64 -0.31
C ASP A 50 -5.20 -25.02 -1.69
N ILE A 51 -4.96 -24.21 -2.73
CA ILE A 51 -5.33 -24.52 -4.12
C ILE A 51 -4.61 -25.78 -4.59
N MET A 52 -3.28 -25.82 -4.44
CA MET A 52 -2.47 -26.99 -4.83
C MET A 52 -2.91 -28.27 -4.10
N ALA A 53 -3.22 -28.17 -2.80
CA ALA A 53 -3.71 -29.30 -2.02
C ALA A 53 -5.12 -29.77 -2.43
N ARG A 54 -6.01 -28.84 -2.79
CA ARG A 54 -7.38 -29.14 -3.18
C ARG A 54 -7.48 -29.74 -4.59
N TRP A 55 -6.60 -29.34 -5.51
CA TRP A 55 -6.63 -29.77 -6.91
C TRP A 55 -5.29 -30.36 -7.37
N PRO A 56 -4.87 -31.52 -6.82
CA PRO A 56 -3.56 -32.10 -7.09
C PRO A 56 -3.38 -32.62 -8.53
N ASN A 57 -4.47 -32.73 -9.30
CA ASN A 57 -4.45 -33.25 -10.68
C ASN A 57 -4.54 -32.14 -11.74
N TRP A 58 -4.34 -30.87 -11.37
CA TRP A 58 -4.38 -29.73 -12.28
C TRP A 58 -2.99 -29.11 -12.44
N PRO A 59 -2.16 -29.64 -13.35
CA PRO A 59 -0.73 -29.32 -13.42
C PRO A 59 -0.45 -27.84 -13.71
N GLU A 60 -1.27 -27.18 -14.54
CA GLU A 60 -1.11 -25.76 -14.85
C GLU A 60 -1.37 -24.88 -13.62
N ALA A 61 -2.44 -25.19 -12.86
CA ALA A 61 -2.73 -24.47 -11.62
C ALA A 61 -1.64 -24.72 -10.57
N ILE A 62 -1.09 -25.94 -10.49
CA ILE A 62 0.02 -26.26 -9.59
C ILE A 62 1.26 -25.44 -9.93
N GLN A 63 1.60 -25.35 -11.22
CA GLN A 63 2.75 -24.58 -11.67
C GLN A 63 2.60 -23.10 -11.34
N ASP A 64 1.47 -22.48 -11.71
CA ASP A 64 1.22 -21.05 -11.47
C ASP A 64 1.26 -20.70 -9.98
N ASN A 65 0.67 -21.53 -9.13
CA ASN A 65 0.68 -21.32 -7.68
C ASN A 65 2.06 -21.56 -7.07
N GLN A 66 2.86 -22.49 -7.61
CA GLN A 66 4.24 -22.71 -7.18
C GLN A 66 5.12 -21.52 -7.55
N GLU A 67 5.02 -21.01 -8.78
CA GLU A 67 5.76 -19.82 -9.24
C GLU A 67 5.43 -18.60 -8.36
N ARG A 68 4.15 -18.43 -7.97
CA ARG A 68 3.74 -17.39 -7.04
C ARG A 68 4.36 -17.56 -5.65
N ILE A 69 4.36 -18.77 -5.10
CA ILE A 69 4.98 -19.07 -3.80
C ILE A 69 6.48 -18.73 -3.86
N ASP A 70 7.18 -19.21 -4.90
CA ASP A 70 8.60 -19.00 -5.08
C ASP A 70 8.93 -17.51 -5.19
N TRP A 71 8.11 -16.75 -5.92
CA TRP A 71 8.24 -15.30 -6.00
C TRP A 71 8.12 -14.63 -4.62
N ILE A 72 7.10 -14.99 -3.83
CA ILE A 72 6.89 -14.41 -2.48
C ILE A 72 8.11 -14.73 -1.59
N LEU A 73 8.57 -15.97 -1.59
CA LEU A 73 9.72 -16.39 -0.78
C LEU A 73 11.03 -15.72 -1.22
N MET A 74 11.18 -15.42 -2.51
CA MET A 74 12.37 -14.78 -3.06
C MET A 74 12.40 -13.27 -2.81
N HIS A 75 11.26 -12.59 -2.87
CA HIS A 75 11.20 -11.12 -2.84
C HIS A 75 10.77 -10.54 -1.49
N THR A 76 10.18 -11.34 -0.61
CA THR A 76 9.69 -10.89 0.69
C THR A 76 10.48 -11.55 1.82
N PRO A 77 11.00 -10.78 2.81
CA PRO A 77 11.66 -11.39 3.96
C PRO A 77 10.68 -12.25 4.75
N ASP A 78 11.16 -13.21 5.54
CA ASP A 78 10.30 -14.03 6.41
C ASP A 78 9.63 -13.23 7.54
N GLY A 79 9.90 -11.93 7.62
CA GLY A 79 9.62 -11.05 8.74
C GLY A 79 10.94 -10.62 9.39
N PRO A 80 10.94 -9.61 10.26
CA PRO A 80 12.15 -9.25 10.99
C PRO A 80 12.57 -10.43 11.89
N THR A 81 13.68 -11.08 11.55
CA THR A 81 14.48 -11.78 12.54
C THR A 81 15.14 -10.70 13.40
N TYR A 82 14.48 -10.33 14.50
CA TYR A 82 14.97 -9.32 15.42
C TYR A 82 16.30 -9.79 16.04
N VAL A 83 17.41 -9.29 15.52
CA VAL A 83 18.69 -9.41 16.22
C VAL A 83 18.65 -8.36 17.32
N ASN A 84 18.47 -8.80 18.58
CA ASN A 84 18.78 -7.95 19.73
C ASN A 84 20.27 -7.60 19.66
N PHE A 85 20.60 -6.47 19.04
CA PHE A 85 21.98 -6.03 18.87
C PHE A 85 22.68 -5.75 20.22
N TRP A 86 21.92 -5.72 21.32
CA TRP A 86 22.42 -5.54 22.68
C TRP A 86 22.93 -6.82 23.37
N THR A 87 22.71 -8.03 22.84
CA THR A 87 23.30 -9.24 23.47
C THR A 87 24.72 -9.56 23.02
N SER A 88 25.24 -8.89 21.98
CA SER A 88 26.58 -9.18 21.45
C SER A 88 27.69 -8.28 22.00
N SER A 89 27.37 -7.30 22.85
CA SER A 89 28.37 -6.40 23.47
C SER A 89 28.72 -6.74 24.93
N LEU A 90 27.99 -7.67 25.58
CA LEU A 90 28.20 -7.99 27.00
C LEU A 90 28.60 -9.44 27.30
N SER A 91 28.77 -10.32 26.32
CA SER A 91 29.31 -11.66 26.53
C SER A 91 30.84 -11.73 26.43
N SER A 92 31.51 -10.79 27.11
CA SER A 92 32.89 -10.97 27.58
C SER A 92 32.90 -11.10 29.11
N SER A 93 31.99 -11.89 29.68
CA SER A 93 32.14 -12.47 31.01
C SER A 93 31.15 -13.62 31.15
N GLY A 94 31.70 -14.82 31.36
CA GLY A 94 30.92 -16.05 31.43
C GLY A 94 29.97 -16.06 32.63
N ALA A 95 28.69 -16.33 32.35
CA ALA A 95 27.79 -17.02 33.26
C ALA A 95 26.61 -17.59 32.45
N LEU A 96 26.44 -18.91 32.49
CA LEU A 96 25.24 -19.58 32.00
C LEU A 96 24.03 -19.12 32.82
N GLN A 97 23.07 -18.46 32.18
CA GLN A 97 21.69 -18.42 32.67
C GLN A 97 20.73 -18.74 31.52
N ARG A 98 20.03 -19.88 31.65
CA ARG A 98 18.87 -20.24 30.84
C ARG A 98 17.70 -19.40 31.33
N HIS A 99 17.19 -18.50 30.48
CA HIS A 99 15.87 -17.92 30.69
C HIS A 99 14.93 -18.34 29.57
N SER A 100 13.88 -19.07 29.96
CA SER A 100 12.69 -19.33 29.17
C SER A 100 11.95 -18.01 28.94
N GLY A 101 11.87 -17.57 27.69
CA GLY A 101 11.09 -16.40 27.30
C GLY A 101 9.60 -16.73 27.27
N THR A 102 8.81 -16.01 28.06
CA THR A 102 7.35 -16.06 28.03
C THR A 102 6.84 -15.33 26.77
N ILE A 103 6.10 -16.03 25.91
CA ILE A 103 5.39 -15.43 24.77
C ILE A 103 4.20 -14.64 25.33
N VAL A 104 4.17 -13.33 25.11
CA VAL A 104 3.03 -12.46 25.46
C VAL A 104 1.96 -12.59 24.37
N PRO A 105 0.68 -12.84 24.71
CA PRO A 105 -0.37 -13.01 23.72
C PRO A 105 -0.74 -11.69 23.01
N PRO A 106 -1.22 -11.73 21.74
CA PRO A 106 -1.37 -10.55 20.87
C PRO A 106 -2.47 -9.54 21.26
N SER A 107 -3.22 -9.76 22.34
CA SER A 107 -4.46 -9.02 22.61
C SER A 107 -4.32 -7.69 23.37
N GLN A 108 -3.10 -7.14 23.53
CA GLN A 108 -2.87 -5.92 24.32
C GLN A 108 -2.14 -4.77 23.60
N TYR A 109 -2.04 -4.79 22.26
CA TYR A 109 -1.50 -3.65 21.52
C TYR A 109 -2.57 -2.55 21.33
N ASN A 110 -2.48 -1.51 22.15
CA ASN A 110 -3.27 -0.28 22.00
C ASN A 110 -2.53 0.70 21.07
N TRP A 111 -2.94 0.72 19.79
CA TRP A 111 -2.28 1.42 18.68
C TRP A 111 -2.47 2.94 18.66
N ARG A 112 -3.27 3.51 19.59
CA ARG A 112 -3.63 4.94 19.56
C ARG A 112 -2.51 5.94 19.87
N ASN A 113 -1.31 5.50 20.27
CA ASN A 113 -0.31 6.40 20.87
C ASN A 113 0.99 6.62 20.06
N ASN A 114 1.08 6.23 18.78
CA ASN A 114 2.33 6.31 18.02
C ASN A 114 2.31 7.27 16.82
N HIS A 115 1.86 8.52 17.02
CA HIS A 115 1.91 9.56 15.99
C HIS A 115 2.76 10.76 16.42
N SER A 116 4.08 10.62 16.30
CA SER A 116 4.99 11.77 16.18
C SER A 116 6.15 11.45 15.24
N ILE A 117 5.83 11.10 13.99
CA ILE A 117 6.80 11.22 12.90
C ILE A 117 6.63 12.63 12.35
N ARG A 118 7.65 13.46 12.51
CA ARG A 118 7.63 14.88 12.12
C ARG A 118 7.48 15.00 10.60
N ARG A 119 6.56 15.87 10.18
CA ARG A 119 6.13 16.23 8.82
C ARG A 119 7.24 16.73 7.85
N SER A 120 8.53 16.64 8.19
CA SER A 120 9.56 17.51 7.57
C SER A 120 10.39 16.91 6.43
N ASP A 121 10.68 15.60 6.38
CA ASP A 121 11.97 15.20 5.80
C ASP A 121 11.95 14.31 4.53
N ILE A 122 10.85 14.31 3.76
CA ILE A 122 10.86 13.68 2.43
C ILE A 122 10.50 14.72 1.36
N ALA A 123 11.47 15.58 1.04
CA ALA A 123 11.39 16.49 -0.09
C ALA A 123 11.59 15.70 -1.39
N ILE A 124 10.51 15.56 -2.18
CA ILE A 124 10.58 15.04 -3.55
C ILE A 124 10.96 16.21 -4.46
N PRO A 125 11.82 16.00 -5.48
CA PRO A 125 11.99 17.01 -6.52
C PRO A 125 10.63 17.35 -7.15
N LEU A 126 10.30 18.65 -7.19
CA LEU A 126 9.08 19.26 -7.74
C LEU A 126 8.72 18.88 -9.20
N SER A 127 9.51 18.02 -9.84
CA SER A 127 9.40 17.64 -11.25
C SER A 127 8.27 16.65 -11.56
N SER A 128 7.52 16.15 -10.58
CA SER A 128 6.50 15.11 -10.79
C SER A 128 5.05 15.55 -10.51
N VAL A 129 4.81 16.83 -10.24
CA VAL A 129 3.44 17.35 -10.05
C VAL A 129 2.93 17.80 -11.42
N PRO A 130 1.80 17.24 -11.93
CA PRO A 130 1.20 17.72 -13.17
C PRO A 130 0.91 19.21 -13.06
N GLU A 131 1.16 19.99 -14.12
CA GLU A 131 0.93 21.46 -14.13
C GLU A 131 -0.52 21.86 -13.79
N THR A 132 -1.46 20.92 -13.93
CA THR A 132 -2.88 21.11 -13.65
C THR A 132 -3.27 20.95 -12.19
N GLU A 133 -2.38 20.42 -11.33
CA GLU A 133 -2.68 20.20 -9.92
C GLU A 133 -2.16 21.34 -9.03
N PRO A 134 -2.91 21.75 -7.99
CA PRO A 134 -2.49 22.82 -7.10
C PRO A 134 -1.23 22.40 -6.34
N THR A 135 -0.34 23.36 -6.11
CA THR A 135 0.91 23.15 -5.36
C THR A 135 0.66 23.13 -3.85
N GLY A 136 1.56 22.51 -3.09
CA GLY A 136 1.50 22.51 -1.62
C GLY A 136 0.63 21.42 -0.98
N LEU A 137 0.09 20.49 -1.77
CA LEU A 137 -0.59 19.32 -1.24
C LEU A 137 0.40 18.27 -0.70
N SER A 138 -0.07 17.40 0.19
CA SER A 138 0.73 16.26 0.66
C SER A 138 0.92 15.23 -0.47
N ARG A 139 2.00 14.45 -0.41
CA ARG A 139 2.25 13.38 -1.40
C ARG A 139 1.08 12.39 -1.49
N LEU A 140 0.50 12.08 -0.34
CA LEU A 140 -0.65 11.17 -0.25
C LEU A 140 -1.88 11.79 -0.94
N ALA A 141 -2.12 13.10 -0.79
CA ALA A 141 -3.19 13.79 -1.51
C ALA A 141 -3.00 13.73 -3.03
N TYR A 142 -1.79 13.99 -3.55
CA TYR A 142 -1.54 13.84 -4.99
C TYR A 142 -1.80 12.41 -5.48
N HIS A 143 -1.40 11.41 -4.70
CA HIS A 143 -1.66 10.03 -5.07
C HIS A 143 -3.15 9.66 -5.06
N CYS A 144 -3.91 10.12 -4.05
CA CYS A 144 -5.37 9.97 -4.06
C CYS A 144 -5.98 10.64 -5.30
N ILE A 145 -5.52 11.84 -5.67
CA ILE A 145 -5.97 12.54 -6.88
C ILE A 145 -5.73 11.70 -8.13
N GLU A 146 -4.51 11.19 -8.33
CA GLU A 146 -4.19 10.36 -9.50
C GLU A 146 -4.98 9.05 -9.53
N THR A 147 -5.16 8.40 -8.38
CA THR A 147 -5.99 7.20 -8.27
C THR A 147 -7.44 7.46 -8.68
N LEU A 148 -8.03 8.56 -8.19
CA LEU A 148 -9.41 8.93 -8.52
C LEU A 148 -9.57 9.32 -10.00
N LYS A 149 -8.57 9.99 -10.60
CA LYS A 149 -8.54 10.25 -12.05
C LYS A 149 -8.48 8.96 -12.85
N HIS A 150 -7.58 8.04 -12.47
CA HIS A 150 -7.43 6.75 -13.12
C HIS A 150 -8.76 5.98 -13.09
N ILE A 151 -9.43 5.97 -11.94
CA ILE A 151 -10.76 5.36 -11.77
C ILE A 151 -11.77 5.96 -12.75
N LEU A 152 -11.87 7.30 -12.82
CA LEU A 152 -12.80 7.98 -13.74
C LEU A 152 -12.53 7.68 -15.22
N GLU A 153 -11.26 7.58 -15.60
CA GLU A 153 -10.85 7.35 -16.99
C GLU A 153 -11.02 5.90 -17.43
N HIS A 154 -10.71 4.94 -16.55
CA HIS A 154 -10.61 3.52 -16.93
C HIS A 154 -11.83 2.68 -16.51
N HIS A 155 -12.66 3.15 -15.57
CA HIS A 155 -13.85 2.42 -15.12
C HIS A 155 -15.12 2.94 -15.82
N SER A 156 -15.31 2.51 -17.07
CA SER A 156 -16.46 2.91 -17.90
C SER A 156 -17.84 2.52 -17.34
N MET A 157 -17.89 1.56 -16.42
CA MET A 157 -19.14 1.08 -15.78
C MET A 157 -19.55 1.87 -14.53
N LEU A 158 -18.85 2.95 -14.18
CA LEU A 158 -19.25 3.80 -13.05
C LEU A 158 -20.61 4.43 -13.28
N ALA A 159 -21.51 4.28 -12.30
CA ALA A 159 -22.77 5.00 -12.29
C ALA A 159 -22.53 6.51 -12.14
N ASP A 160 -23.43 7.33 -12.70
CA ASP A 160 -23.26 8.79 -12.65
C ASP A 160 -23.29 9.33 -11.20
N SER A 161 -24.05 8.70 -10.30
CA SER A 161 -24.02 8.96 -8.86
C SER A 161 -22.62 8.80 -8.25
N GLN A 162 -21.89 7.75 -8.65
CA GLN A 162 -20.54 7.49 -8.17
C GLN A 162 -19.54 8.51 -8.75
N LYS A 163 -19.69 8.88 -10.03
CA LYS A 163 -18.85 9.92 -10.64
C LYS A 163 -18.98 11.26 -9.90
N VAL A 164 -20.19 11.64 -9.50
CA VAL A 164 -20.42 12.84 -8.69
C VAL A 164 -19.65 12.80 -7.37
N ASN A 165 -19.67 11.67 -6.67
CA ASN A 165 -18.91 11.48 -5.44
C ASN A 165 -17.39 11.57 -5.68
N ILE A 166 -16.87 10.90 -6.71
CA ILE A 166 -15.43 10.91 -7.04
C ILE A 166 -14.96 12.32 -7.42
N LEU A 167 -15.73 13.05 -8.22
CA LEU A 167 -15.42 14.44 -8.58
C LEU A 167 -15.40 15.37 -7.36
N ALA A 168 -16.31 15.16 -6.40
CA ALA A 168 -16.31 15.92 -5.16
C ALA A 168 -15.09 15.61 -4.28
N ALA A 169 -14.69 14.34 -4.20
CA ALA A 169 -13.47 13.94 -3.50
C ALA A 169 -12.20 14.56 -4.12
N LEU A 170 -12.09 14.53 -5.46
CA LEU A 170 -11.02 15.19 -6.21
C LEU A 170 -10.93 16.68 -5.86
N GLU A 171 -12.07 17.38 -5.86
CA GLU A 171 -12.11 18.81 -5.50
C GLU A 171 -11.73 19.07 -4.05
N ALA A 172 -12.12 18.18 -3.12
CA ALA A 172 -11.74 18.32 -1.72
C ALA A 172 -10.24 18.14 -1.48
N TYR A 173 -9.59 17.21 -2.19
CA TYR A 173 -8.13 17.09 -2.17
C TYR A 173 -7.44 18.29 -2.80
N ARG A 174 -7.89 18.73 -3.99
CA ARG A 174 -7.32 19.88 -4.70
C ARG A 174 -7.40 21.18 -3.89
N SER A 175 -8.53 21.41 -3.24
CA SER A 175 -8.73 22.57 -2.37
C SER A 175 -8.00 22.47 -1.03
N GLY A 176 -7.37 21.33 -0.71
CA GLY A 176 -6.74 21.08 0.58
C GLY A 176 -7.76 20.95 1.73
N ARG A 177 -9.05 20.88 1.44
CA ARG A 177 -10.11 20.64 2.45
C ARG A 177 -10.04 19.22 3.01
N LEU A 178 -9.47 18.29 2.27
CA LEU A 178 -9.19 16.93 2.69
C LEU A 178 -7.68 16.68 2.72
N ASP A 179 -7.14 16.44 3.93
CA ASP A 179 -5.74 16.02 4.13
C ASP A 179 -5.75 14.52 4.47
N PRO A 180 -5.44 13.64 3.51
CA PRO A 180 -5.54 12.21 3.72
C PRO A 180 -4.48 11.72 4.70
N LYS A 181 -4.85 10.75 5.54
CA LYS A 181 -3.89 10.01 6.35
C LYS A 181 -3.94 8.53 6.00
N PRO A 182 -2.81 7.82 6.15
CA PRO A 182 -2.78 6.38 6.02
C PRO A 182 -3.87 5.66 6.81
N GLY A 183 -4.64 4.83 6.11
CA GLY A 183 -5.71 4.03 6.74
C GLY A 183 -7.00 4.79 7.00
N ASP A 184 -7.09 6.08 6.64
CA ASP A 184 -8.36 6.80 6.65
C ASP A 184 -9.32 6.18 5.64
N VAL A 185 -10.61 6.24 5.94
CA VAL A 185 -11.70 5.89 5.03
C VAL A 185 -12.63 7.08 4.98
N THR A 186 -12.90 7.60 3.78
CA THR A 186 -13.84 8.70 3.59
C THR A 186 -15.11 8.20 2.93
N TYR A 187 -16.24 8.76 3.35
CA TYR A 187 -17.57 8.35 2.90
C TYR A 187 -18.19 9.52 2.14
N TRP A 188 -18.64 9.28 0.91
CA TRP A 188 -19.18 10.31 0.03
C TRP A 188 -20.58 9.93 -0.41
N TYR A 189 -21.52 10.85 -0.24
CA TYR A 189 -22.91 10.66 -0.64
C TYR A 189 -23.43 11.93 -1.32
N ALA A 190 -23.90 11.80 -2.57
CA ALA A 190 -24.34 12.93 -3.41
C ALA A 190 -23.29 14.06 -3.55
N GLY A 191 -22.00 13.72 -3.58
CA GLY A 191 -20.90 14.69 -3.65
C GLY A 191 -20.59 15.40 -2.33
N VAL A 192 -21.14 14.93 -1.21
CA VAL A 192 -20.90 15.49 0.13
C VAL A 192 -20.11 14.49 0.96
N LEU A 193 -19.05 14.96 1.64
CA LEU A 193 -18.31 14.18 2.62
C LEU A 193 -19.20 13.92 3.85
N LYS A 194 -19.32 12.65 4.23
CA LYS A 194 -20.17 12.16 5.32
C LYS A 194 -19.35 11.48 6.41
N GLU A 195 -19.98 11.36 7.58
CA GLU A 195 -19.50 10.54 8.68
C GLU A 195 -19.58 9.03 8.35
N ASP A 196 -18.86 8.22 9.13
CA ASP A 196 -18.91 6.75 9.00
C ASP A 196 -20.34 6.23 9.29
N PRO A 197 -21.00 5.55 8.33
CA PRO A 197 -22.34 4.98 8.55
C PRO A 197 -22.30 3.74 9.47
N GLY A 198 -21.11 3.23 9.79
CA GLY A 198 -20.91 1.95 10.47
C GLY A 198 -20.97 0.77 9.49
N PRO A 199 -20.90 -0.48 10.02
CA PRO A 199 -20.83 -1.67 9.18
C PRO A 199 -22.06 -1.83 8.29
N GLN A 200 -21.86 -2.23 7.03
CA GLN A 200 -22.95 -2.50 6.11
C GLN A 200 -23.92 -3.55 6.69
N GLY A 201 -25.23 -3.25 6.63
CA GLY A 201 -26.28 -4.10 7.20
C GLY A 201 -26.55 -3.89 8.70
N SER A 202 -25.78 -3.04 9.37
CA SER A 202 -26.10 -2.60 10.74
C SER A 202 -27.28 -1.62 10.77
N GLN A 203 -27.90 -1.48 11.94
CA GLN A 203 -28.96 -0.49 12.16
C GLN A 203 -28.45 0.94 11.92
N SER A 204 -27.24 1.28 12.39
CA SER A 204 -26.65 2.61 12.17
C SER A 204 -26.45 2.92 10.69
N TYR A 205 -26.07 1.92 9.90
CA TYR A 205 -25.91 2.07 8.46
C TYR A 205 -27.24 2.37 7.78
N ALA A 206 -28.31 1.64 8.13
CA ALA A 206 -29.65 1.89 7.60
C ALA A 206 -30.15 3.29 7.97
N GLU A 207 -30.00 3.70 9.22
CA GLU A 207 -30.38 5.04 9.70
C GLU A 207 -29.59 6.16 8.98
N ALA A 208 -28.30 5.94 8.71
CA ALA A 208 -27.48 6.88 7.96
C ALA A 208 -27.94 7.00 6.50
N MET A 209 -28.21 5.87 5.82
CA MET A 209 -28.70 5.87 4.44
C MET A 209 -30.06 6.55 4.31
N ASP A 210 -31.01 6.26 5.21
CA ASP A 210 -32.33 6.88 5.20
C ASP A 210 -32.23 8.39 5.39
N ARG A 211 -31.43 8.83 6.37
CA ARG A 211 -31.20 10.26 6.63
C ARG A 211 -30.54 10.96 5.45
N TRP A 212 -29.47 10.42 4.89
CA TRP A 212 -28.80 11.05 3.75
C TRP A 212 -29.65 11.01 2.48
N GLY A 213 -30.48 9.97 2.32
CA GLY A 213 -31.50 9.89 1.26
C GLY A 213 -32.56 11.00 1.38
N GLN A 214 -33.00 11.32 2.59
CA GLN A 214 -33.91 12.45 2.83
C GLN A 214 -33.24 13.81 2.59
N GLU A 215 -31.96 13.95 2.93
CA GLU A 215 -31.22 15.21 2.78
C GLU A 215 -30.82 15.51 1.32
N HIS A 216 -30.35 14.52 0.57
CA HIS A 216 -29.70 14.70 -0.73
C HIS A 216 -30.38 13.95 -1.89
N GLY A 217 -31.44 13.21 -1.60
CA GLY A 217 -32.09 12.31 -2.55
C GLY A 217 -31.47 10.90 -2.55
N GLU A 218 -32.17 9.97 -3.21
CA GLU A 218 -31.69 8.59 -3.37
C GLU A 218 -30.49 8.56 -4.32
N THR A 219 -29.33 8.13 -3.79
CA THR A 219 -28.10 8.00 -4.56
C THR A 219 -27.23 6.88 -3.98
N THR A 220 -26.02 6.73 -4.51
CA THR A 220 -25.10 5.67 -4.12
C THR A 220 -24.01 6.21 -3.20
N LEU A 221 -23.76 5.50 -2.09
CA LEU A 221 -22.60 5.73 -1.24
C LEU A 221 -21.32 5.35 -2.00
N TRP A 222 -20.33 6.24 -1.98
CA TRP A 222 -18.97 5.95 -2.40
C TRP A 222 -18.07 5.89 -1.17
N ILE A 223 -17.26 4.84 -1.06
CA ILE A 223 -16.32 4.63 0.03
C ILE A 223 -14.92 4.72 -0.57
N GLU A 224 -14.14 5.71 -0.14
CA GLU A 224 -12.77 5.89 -0.56
C GLU A 224 -11.83 5.48 0.57
N PRO A 225 -11.22 4.29 0.50
CA PRO A 225 -10.15 3.90 1.39
C PRO A 225 -8.82 4.56 0.97
N VAL A 226 -8.15 5.23 1.91
CA VAL A 226 -6.83 5.82 1.72
C VAL A 226 -5.76 4.76 1.95
N TYR A 227 -5.47 3.99 0.91
CA TYR A 227 -4.42 2.98 0.96
C TYR A 227 -3.04 3.59 0.74
N ILE A 228 -2.11 3.36 1.68
CA ILE A 228 -0.66 3.56 1.40
C ILE A 228 -0.22 2.66 0.24
N ILE A 229 -0.82 1.46 0.13
CA ILE A 229 -0.36 0.41 -0.77
C ILE A 229 -0.45 0.85 -2.24
N SER A 230 -1.42 1.69 -2.61
CA SER A 230 -1.55 2.18 -3.98
C SER A 230 -0.35 3.05 -4.41
N ILE A 231 0.25 3.85 -3.49
CA ILE A 231 1.51 4.58 -3.76
C ILE A 231 2.63 3.61 -4.12
N LEU A 232 2.64 2.45 -3.46
CA LEU A 232 3.68 1.45 -3.61
C LEU A 232 3.48 0.59 -4.86
N ILE A 233 2.24 0.31 -5.25
CA ILE A 233 1.91 -0.44 -6.47
C ILE A 233 2.21 0.39 -7.72
N ASP A 234 1.88 1.68 -7.75
CA ASP A 234 2.20 2.55 -8.90
C ASP A 234 3.71 2.74 -9.08
N LEU A 235 4.47 2.82 -7.97
CA LEU A 235 5.93 2.78 -8.03
C LEU A 235 6.44 1.45 -8.58
N LEU A 236 5.84 0.32 -8.19
CA LEU A 236 6.21 -1.00 -8.72
C LEU A 236 5.92 -1.10 -10.23
N PHE A 237 4.73 -0.73 -10.71
CA PHE A 237 4.40 -0.78 -12.15
C PHE A 237 5.27 0.15 -13.01
N SER A 238 5.72 1.27 -12.45
CA SER A 238 6.65 2.19 -13.13
C SER A 238 8.05 1.59 -13.35
N PHE A 239 8.48 0.62 -12.54
CA PHE A 239 9.74 -0.12 -12.75
C PHE A 239 9.59 -1.34 -13.68
N PHE A 240 8.38 -1.86 -13.87
CA PHE A 240 8.12 -3.08 -14.64
C PHE A 240 7.61 -2.87 -16.07
N THR A 241 7.42 -1.63 -16.53
CA THR A 241 7.30 -1.39 -17.97
C THR A 241 8.70 -1.36 -18.58
N PRO A 242 9.14 -2.41 -19.31
CA PRO A 242 10.39 -2.31 -20.06
C PRO A 242 10.23 -1.13 -21.01
N SER A 243 11.12 -0.14 -20.89
CA SER A 243 11.21 0.94 -21.84
C SER A 243 11.55 0.32 -23.19
N VAL A 244 10.53 -0.03 -23.97
CA VAL A 244 10.68 -0.44 -25.36
C VAL A 244 11.15 0.82 -26.07
N ALA A 245 12.47 0.99 -26.14
CA ALA A 245 13.08 1.96 -27.01
C ALA A 245 12.65 1.57 -28.43
N VAL A 246 11.63 2.23 -28.94
CA VAL A 246 11.27 2.19 -30.35
C VAL A 246 12.46 2.80 -31.07
N VAL A 247 13.36 1.94 -31.55
CA VAL A 247 14.43 2.35 -32.46
C VAL A 247 13.72 2.88 -33.70
N PRO A 248 13.88 4.17 -34.06
CA PRO A 248 13.30 4.67 -35.29
C PRO A 248 13.97 3.93 -36.44
N THR A 249 13.21 3.09 -37.14
CA THR A 249 13.64 2.46 -38.38
C THR A 249 13.80 3.56 -39.42
N SER A 250 15.01 4.08 -39.56
CA SER A 250 15.33 5.02 -40.63
C SER A 250 15.03 4.36 -41.97
N CYS A 251 14.18 4.99 -42.75
CA CYS A 251 13.90 4.63 -44.14
C CYS A 251 15.21 4.37 -44.89
N GLN A 252 15.47 3.10 -45.25
CA GLN A 252 16.38 2.81 -46.35
C GLN A 252 15.63 3.08 -47.65
N SER A 253 15.82 4.29 -48.17
CA SER A 253 15.70 4.53 -49.61
C SER A 253 16.74 3.64 -50.31
N ARG A 254 16.30 2.74 -51.19
CA ARG A 254 17.21 2.18 -52.20
C ARG A 254 16.55 2.20 -53.57
N VAL A 255 17.15 3.05 -54.38
CA VAL A 255 17.03 3.26 -55.82
C VAL A 255 17.53 2.02 -56.57
N GLY A 256 16.91 1.75 -57.70
CA GLY A 256 17.34 0.85 -58.78
C GLY A 256 16.16 0.76 -59.76
N GLU A 257 16.02 1.66 -60.74
CA GLU A 257 16.73 1.65 -62.03
C GLU A 257 16.89 0.22 -62.57
N PHE A 258 16.02 -0.17 -63.49
CA PHE A 258 16.40 -1.00 -64.63
C PHE A 258 15.53 -0.67 -65.85
N GLU A 259 16.21 -0.14 -66.86
CA GLU A 259 15.75 0.09 -68.23
C GLU A 259 15.70 -1.23 -69.04
N SER A 260 14.84 -1.23 -70.07
CA SER A 260 14.91 -1.99 -71.35
C SER A 260 14.79 -3.53 -71.29
N ASP A 261 14.03 -4.25 -72.13
CA ASP A 261 13.49 -4.03 -73.49
C ASP A 261 12.00 -4.39 -73.61
#